data_AF-A0A2S9BPI1-F1
#
_entry.id   AF-A0A2S9BPI1-F1
#
_cell.length_a   1.000
_cell.length_b   1.000
_cell.length_c   1.000
_cell.angle_alpha   90.00
_cell.angle_beta   90.00
_cell.angle_gamma   90.00
#
_symmetry.space_group_name_H-M   'P 1'
#
loop_
_entity.id
_entity.type
_entity.pdbx_description
1 polymer ?
#
loop_
_entity_poly.entity_id
_entity_poly.type
_entity_poly.pdbx_seq_one_letter_code
_entity_poly.pdbx_strand_id
1 'polypeptide(L)'
;MPRPSAGCRSTWRGSSAPCSPGSPPRTRSPAAEVQDGCMPVHLKPLPAGRFDEWRGAARQRLIDGNRASGRRVGDDAVAFADEYFDELLPHGAATPTAQVMRIVDERRRELGTLWLVLAGTKLFLLDLAVETELTGTQNDELVARILTIAHDMGATQISVPLLPQDAAGHALVDDRGFTVASIQMVLEPLPSRDVAAHVEVLPMTAERFPRFVTASEEGFAQDLVASGRFSPEDAAAESHRQLVEELPDGLATPGQELFTATVDGVEVGILWLGMRERDGHAHAFVLDIEVAADQRRKGYGRELMHAAEREARRLGADSIGLHVFGFNAAAVELYESLGYRRTEETLLREL
;
A
#
# COMPACT_ATOMS: atom_id res chain seq x y z
N MET A 1 -13.68 -37.03 -16.80
CA MET A 1 -12.38 -37.74 -16.70
C MET A 1 -12.20 -38.52 -17.99
N PRO A 2 -11.07 -38.34 -18.71
CA PRO A 2 -9.76 -38.80 -18.27
C PRO A 2 -8.67 -37.72 -18.23
N ARG A 3 -7.55 -38.12 -17.64
CA ARG A 3 -6.40 -37.37 -17.10
C ARG A 3 -5.37 -36.90 -18.17
N PRO A 4 -4.45 -35.98 -17.77
CA PRO A 4 -3.51 -35.30 -18.67
C PRO A 4 -2.18 -36.04 -18.82
N SER A 5 -1.50 -35.79 -19.95
CA SER A 5 -0.16 -36.30 -20.24
C SER A 5 0.94 -35.42 -19.63
N ALA A 6 1.91 -36.10 -19.01
CA ALA A 6 3.20 -35.64 -18.49
C ALA A 6 3.99 -34.80 -19.52
N GLY A 7 4.83 -33.82 -19.16
CA GLY A 7 5.85 -33.86 -18.11
C GLY A 7 7.20 -34.17 -18.76
N CYS A 8 8.02 -33.14 -18.99
CA CYS A 8 9.37 -33.28 -19.53
C CYS A 8 10.36 -32.61 -18.55
N ARG A 9 11.10 -33.43 -17.80
CA ARG A 9 12.26 -33.02 -16.99
C ARG A 9 13.51 -33.34 -17.79
N SER A 10 14.42 -32.38 -17.93
CA SER A 10 15.78 -32.62 -18.39
C SER A 10 16.71 -32.76 -17.18
N THR A 11 17.37 -33.91 -17.10
CA THR A 11 18.47 -34.21 -16.17
C THR A 11 19.79 -34.10 -16.93
N TRP A 12 20.79 -33.43 -16.36
CA TRP A 12 22.19 -33.56 -16.78
C TRP A 12 23.01 -34.21 -15.65
N ARG A 13 23.70 -35.30 -16.00
CA ARG A 13 24.69 -36.03 -15.20
C ARG A 13 26.04 -35.99 -15.91
N GLY A 14 27.11 -36.00 -15.12
CA GLY A 14 28.49 -36.33 -15.51
C GLY A 14 29.47 -35.40 -14.78
N SER A 15 30.59 -35.81 -14.18
CA SER A 15 31.26 -37.10 -14.04
C SER A 15 32.33 -36.96 -12.93
N SER A 16 32.92 -38.06 -12.50
CA SER A 16 33.69 -38.23 -11.26
C SER A 16 35.22 -38.39 -11.44
N ALA A 17 35.98 -37.92 -10.41
CA ALA A 17 37.29 -38.38 -9.87
C ALA A 17 38.61 -38.05 -10.65
N PRO A 18 39.83 -38.02 -10.02
CA PRO A 18 40.24 -38.64 -8.73
C PRO A 18 41.16 -37.82 -7.76
N CYS A 19 41.38 -38.42 -6.58
CA CYS A 19 42.17 -37.99 -5.41
C CYS A 19 43.70 -38.06 -5.56
N SER A 20 44.43 -37.24 -4.76
CA SER A 20 45.72 -37.57 -4.08
C SER A 20 46.17 -36.45 -3.10
N PRO A 21 47.10 -36.71 -2.14
CA PRO A 21 46.84 -36.50 -0.71
C PRO A 21 47.73 -35.47 0.04
N GLY A 22 47.28 -35.07 1.24
CA GLY A 22 48.11 -34.95 2.45
C GLY A 22 48.66 -33.57 2.85
N SER A 23 48.13 -32.98 3.95
CA SER A 23 48.84 -32.12 4.92
C SER A 23 47.97 -31.82 6.17
N PRO A 24 48.57 -31.49 7.34
CA PRO A 24 48.27 -32.07 8.67
C PRO A 24 47.24 -31.29 9.52
N PRO A 25 46.85 -31.76 10.73
CA PRO A 25 45.60 -31.34 11.38
C PRO A 25 45.74 -29.97 12.05
N ARG A 26 44.85 -29.04 11.70
CA ARG A 26 44.66 -27.82 12.47
C ARG A 26 43.85 -28.16 13.72
N THR A 27 44.48 -27.94 14.86
CA THR A 27 43.90 -27.93 16.20
C THR A 27 42.60 -27.13 16.20
N ARG A 28 41.49 -27.80 16.54
CA ARG A 28 40.23 -27.12 16.90
C ARG A 28 40.48 -26.35 18.18
N SER A 29 40.64 -25.03 18.07
CA SER A 29 40.27 -24.15 19.19
C SER A 29 38.77 -24.31 19.42
N PRO A 30 38.28 -24.32 20.68
CA PRO A 30 36.85 -24.34 20.93
C PRO A 30 36.27 -23.11 20.26
N ALA A 31 35.25 -23.32 19.43
CA ALA A 31 34.39 -22.24 18.98
C ALA A 31 33.97 -21.48 20.24
N ALA A 32 34.40 -20.23 20.33
CA ALA A 32 33.64 -19.26 21.09
C ALA A 32 32.26 -19.29 20.43
N GLU A 33 31.31 -19.94 21.08
CA GLU A 33 29.90 -19.64 20.89
C GLU A 33 29.80 -18.12 20.99
N VAL A 34 29.68 -17.47 19.83
CA VAL A 34 29.05 -16.17 19.79
C VAL A 34 27.62 -16.49 20.18
N GLN A 35 27.35 -16.44 21.49
CA GLN A 35 26.02 -16.14 21.98
C GLN A 35 25.67 -14.83 21.28
N ASP A 36 24.94 -14.92 20.18
CA ASP A 36 24.13 -13.81 19.71
C ASP A 36 23.23 -13.47 20.89
N GLY A 37 23.70 -12.51 21.68
CA GLY A 37 23.00 -11.94 22.81
C GLY A 37 21.84 -11.13 22.25
N CYS A 38 20.84 -11.82 21.71
CA CYS A 38 19.62 -11.18 21.27
C CYS A 38 18.89 -10.74 22.52
N MET A 39 19.03 -9.47 22.85
CA MET A 39 18.35 -8.86 23.98
C MET A 39 16.88 -8.70 23.62
N PRO A 40 15.96 -9.33 24.38
CA PRO A 40 14.55 -9.23 24.09
C PRO A 40 14.05 -7.79 24.24
N VAL A 41 13.01 -7.48 23.48
CA VAL A 41 12.34 -6.18 23.49
C VAL A 41 11.09 -6.24 24.35
N HIS A 42 10.68 -5.10 24.92
CA HIS A 42 9.46 -4.90 25.67
C HIS A 42 8.77 -3.61 25.24
N LEU A 43 7.43 -3.59 25.35
CA LEU A 43 6.63 -2.38 25.13
C LEU A 43 6.21 -1.78 26.47
N LYS A 44 6.41 -0.48 26.63
CA LYS A 44 5.96 0.28 27.81
C LYS A 44 5.24 1.56 27.37
N PRO A 45 4.15 1.97 28.02
CA PRO A 45 3.48 3.22 27.70
C PRO A 45 4.44 4.41 27.71
N LEU A 46 4.28 5.33 26.74
CA LEU A 46 5.01 6.59 26.74
C LEU A 46 4.58 7.42 27.98
N PRO A 47 5.51 7.95 28.79
CA PRO A 47 5.15 8.83 29.90
C PRO A 47 4.43 10.08 29.40
N ALA A 48 3.37 10.50 30.10
CA ALA A 48 2.55 11.65 29.70
C ALA A 48 3.38 12.94 29.45
N GLY A 49 4.42 13.18 30.25
CA GLY A 49 5.31 14.34 30.10
C GLY A 49 6.20 14.32 28.83
N ARG A 50 6.22 13.23 28.06
CA ARG A 50 6.93 13.11 26.77
C ARG A 50 5.98 13.10 25.57
N PHE A 51 4.67 13.17 25.78
CA PHE A 51 3.69 13.03 24.71
C PHE A 51 3.81 14.15 23.68
N ASP A 52 3.90 15.41 24.10
CA ASP A 52 3.96 16.55 23.17
C ASP A 52 5.26 16.55 22.35
N GLU A 53 6.39 16.17 22.98
CA GLU A 53 7.67 15.97 22.29
C GLU A 53 7.57 14.87 21.23
N TRP A 54 7.02 13.71 21.60
CA TRP A 54 6.79 12.61 20.66
C TRP A 54 5.84 13.03 19.53
N ARG A 55 4.72 13.70 19.84
CA ARG A 55 3.73 14.15 18.85
C ARG A 55 4.39 15.07 17.82
N GLY A 56 5.20 16.03 18.27
CA GLY A 56 5.94 16.92 17.38
C GLY A 56 6.90 16.16 16.46
N ALA A 57 7.65 15.20 17.00
CA ALA A 57 8.59 14.38 16.23
C ALA A 57 7.89 13.44 15.23
N ALA A 58 6.80 12.77 15.65
CA ALA A 58 6.02 11.87 14.80
C ALA A 58 5.31 12.62 13.67
N ARG A 59 4.75 13.79 13.98
CA ARG A 59 4.18 14.70 12.97
C ARG A 59 5.24 15.10 11.93
N GLN A 60 6.43 15.49 12.37
CA GLN A 60 7.50 15.87 11.44
C GLN A 60 7.94 14.70 10.54
N ARG A 61 8.08 13.48 11.11
CA ARG A 61 8.35 12.27 10.31
C ARG A 61 7.28 11.99 9.27
N LEU A 62 6.00 12.14 9.63
CA LEU A 62 4.89 11.93 8.70
C LEU A 62 4.93 12.92 7.53
N ILE A 63 5.22 14.20 7.81
CA ILE A 63 5.38 15.25 6.79
C ILE A 63 6.54 14.93 5.86
N ASP A 64 7.72 14.68 6.44
CA ASP A 64 8.95 14.43 5.67
C ASP A 64 8.82 13.16 4.85
N GLY A 65 8.19 12.12 5.41
CA GLY A 65 7.91 10.88 4.72
C GLY A 65 6.98 11.07 3.52
N ASN A 66 5.84 11.74 3.71
CA ASN A 66 4.90 12.00 2.61
C ASN A 66 5.56 12.78 1.46
N ARG A 67 6.36 13.79 1.80
CA ARG A 67 7.11 14.59 0.82
C ARG A 67 8.16 13.75 0.09
N ALA A 68 8.91 12.93 0.81
CA ALA A 68 9.96 12.07 0.24
C ALA A 68 9.38 11.00 -0.70
N SER A 69 8.25 10.39 -0.36
CA SER A 69 7.61 9.40 -1.23
C SER A 69 6.92 10.02 -2.44
N GLY A 70 6.60 11.31 -2.36
CA GLY A 70 5.75 12.00 -3.34
C GLY A 70 4.29 11.62 -3.19
N ARG A 71 3.85 11.06 -2.05
CA ARG A 71 2.43 10.83 -1.80
C ARG A 71 1.69 12.16 -1.63
N ARG A 72 2.25 13.05 -0.81
CA ARG A 72 1.78 14.43 -0.62
C ARG A 72 2.99 15.34 -0.62
N VAL A 73 2.91 16.46 -1.32
CA VAL A 73 4.03 17.39 -1.49
C VAL A 73 3.70 18.73 -0.87
N GLY A 74 4.72 19.59 -0.72
CA GLY A 74 4.57 20.95 -0.22
C GLY A 74 3.71 21.06 1.04
N ASP A 75 2.71 21.94 1.02
CA ASP A 75 1.87 22.24 2.18
C ASP A 75 0.77 21.20 2.42
N ASP A 76 0.38 20.41 1.41
CA ASP A 76 -0.58 19.31 1.58
C ASP A 76 -0.11 18.27 2.59
N ALA A 77 1.21 18.00 2.61
CA ALA A 77 1.78 17.08 3.59
C ALA A 77 1.63 17.60 5.03
N VAL A 78 1.65 18.92 5.21
CA VAL A 78 1.49 19.58 6.51
C VAL A 78 0.04 19.54 6.94
N ALA A 79 -0.88 19.98 6.07
CA ALA A 79 -2.31 19.95 6.33
C ALA A 79 -2.80 18.54 6.65
N PHE A 80 -2.39 17.55 5.85
CA PHE A 80 -2.69 16.15 6.10
C PHE A 80 -2.18 15.71 7.48
N ALA A 81 -0.93 16.02 7.85
CA ALA A 81 -0.41 15.61 9.14
C ALA A 81 -1.16 16.26 10.31
N ASP A 82 -1.60 17.51 10.18
CA ASP A 82 -2.41 18.17 11.21
C ASP A 82 -3.77 17.48 11.38
N GLU A 83 -4.51 17.30 10.28
CA GLU A 83 -5.81 16.61 10.28
C GLU A 83 -5.68 15.17 10.80
N TYR A 84 -4.65 14.45 10.37
CA TYR A 84 -4.41 13.07 10.76
C TYR A 84 -4.19 12.90 12.26
N PHE A 85 -3.44 13.81 12.89
CA PHE A 85 -3.24 13.78 14.34
C PHE A 85 -4.47 14.25 15.10
N ASP A 86 -5.21 15.24 14.60
CA ASP A 86 -6.41 15.74 15.26
C ASP A 86 -7.56 14.71 15.22
N GLU A 87 -7.70 13.98 14.12
CA GLU A 87 -8.68 12.89 13.98
C GLU A 87 -8.34 11.69 14.86
N LEU A 88 -7.06 11.28 14.89
CA LEU A 88 -6.66 10.04 15.55
C LEU A 88 -6.26 10.21 17.02
N LEU A 89 -6.04 11.45 17.48
CA LEU A 89 -5.74 11.78 18.87
C LEU A 89 -6.62 12.95 19.39
N PRO A 90 -7.97 12.86 19.30
CA PRO A 90 -8.89 13.94 19.69
C PRO A 90 -8.82 14.27 21.19
N HIS A 91 -8.26 13.38 22.00
CA HIS A 91 -8.00 13.57 23.44
C HIS A 91 -6.51 13.48 23.78
N GLY A 92 -5.62 13.70 22.80
CA GLY A 92 -4.19 13.58 22.97
C GLY A 92 -3.79 12.21 23.54
N ALA A 93 -2.93 12.21 24.57
CA ALA A 93 -2.46 11.00 25.24
C ALA A 93 -3.58 10.17 25.92
N ALA A 94 -4.76 10.77 26.15
CA ALA A 94 -5.90 10.11 26.77
C ALA A 94 -6.88 9.50 25.76
N THR A 95 -6.55 9.52 24.46
CA THR A 95 -7.38 8.92 23.41
C THR A 95 -7.50 7.41 23.60
N PRO A 96 -8.70 6.85 23.89
CA PRO A 96 -8.84 5.45 24.29
C PRO A 96 -8.45 4.43 23.22
N THR A 97 -8.60 4.81 21.95
CA THR A 97 -8.30 3.96 20.79
C THR A 97 -6.82 4.01 20.41
N ALA A 98 -6.02 4.89 20.99
CA ALA A 98 -4.63 5.09 20.62
C ALA A 98 -3.66 4.67 21.75
N GLN A 99 -2.57 4.01 21.38
CA GLN A 99 -1.48 3.69 22.29
C GLN A 99 -0.15 4.15 21.71
N VAL A 100 0.57 4.97 22.46
CA VAL A 100 1.96 5.35 22.14
C VAL A 100 2.88 4.61 23.10
N MET A 101 3.76 3.79 22.54
CA MET A 101 4.58 2.85 23.31
C MET A 101 6.06 3.09 23.03
N ARG A 102 6.88 2.92 24.06
CA ARG A 102 8.34 2.86 23.98
C ARG A 102 8.76 1.40 23.79
N ILE A 103 9.69 1.18 22.88
CA ILE A 103 10.39 -0.08 22.68
C ILE A 103 11.62 -0.04 23.58
N VAL A 104 11.73 -0.96 24.53
CA VAL A 104 12.86 -1.02 25.47
C VAL A 104 13.49 -2.41 25.50
N ASP A 105 14.81 -2.48 25.63
CA ASP A 105 15.51 -3.76 25.84
C ASP A 105 15.49 -4.19 27.33
N GLU A 106 16.02 -5.38 27.63
CA GLU A 106 16.13 -5.89 29.02
C GLU A 106 16.91 -4.96 29.97
N ARG A 107 17.89 -4.21 29.43
CA ARG A 107 18.67 -3.24 30.21
C ARG A 107 17.90 -1.92 30.40
N ARG A 108 16.63 -1.88 29.99
CA ARG A 108 15.74 -0.71 30.04
C ARG A 108 16.22 0.45 29.19
N ARG A 109 17.09 0.20 28.22
CA ARG A 109 17.45 1.21 27.21
C ARG A 109 16.31 1.32 26.21
N GLU A 110 15.96 2.54 25.86
CA GLU A 110 14.99 2.83 24.82
C GLU A 110 15.63 2.61 23.46
N LEU A 111 14.93 1.85 22.60
CA LEU A 111 15.34 1.58 21.22
C LEU A 111 14.52 2.41 20.23
N GLY A 112 13.35 2.90 20.66
CA GLY A 112 12.43 3.62 19.80
C GLY A 112 11.03 3.79 20.39
N THR A 113 10.12 4.28 19.56
CA THR A 113 8.68 4.42 19.85
C THR A 113 7.84 3.81 18.74
N LEU A 114 6.62 3.39 19.08
CA LEU A 114 5.59 3.04 18.12
C LEU A 114 4.25 3.65 18.50
N TRP A 115 3.39 3.83 17.50
CA TRP A 115 2.04 4.35 17.66
C TRP A 115 1.02 3.41 17.04
N LEU A 116 0.09 2.96 17.88
CA LEU A 116 -1.01 2.07 17.52
C LEU A 116 -2.34 2.82 17.62
N VAL A 117 -3.24 2.59 16.68
CA VAL A 117 -4.62 3.11 16.71
C VAL A 117 -5.61 2.01 16.33
N LEU A 118 -6.62 1.78 17.15
CA LEU A 118 -7.74 0.88 16.82
C LEU A 118 -8.85 1.68 16.13
N ALA A 119 -9.25 1.25 14.94
CA ALA A 119 -10.46 1.72 14.27
C ALA A 119 -11.29 0.52 13.77
N GLY A 120 -12.53 0.42 14.25
CA GLY A 120 -13.34 -0.79 14.05
C GLY A 120 -12.65 -2.02 14.64
N THR A 121 -12.43 -3.04 13.81
CA THR A 121 -11.72 -4.29 14.17
C THR A 121 -10.25 -4.30 13.73
N LYS A 122 -9.70 -3.16 13.29
CA LYS A 122 -8.35 -3.08 12.74
C LYS A 122 -7.44 -2.27 13.63
N LEU A 123 -6.30 -2.84 14.02
CA LEU A 123 -5.24 -2.13 14.73
C LEU A 123 -4.21 -1.62 13.71
N PHE A 124 -4.07 -0.31 13.62
CA PHE A 124 -3.09 0.33 12.75
C PHE A 124 -1.80 0.59 13.51
N LEU A 125 -0.66 0.19 12.94
CA LEU A 125 0.67 0.67 13.33
C LEU A 125 1.04 1.85 12.43
N LEU A 126 0.95 3.07 12.97
CA LEU A 126 1.00 4.31 12.19
C LEU A 126 2.35 5.03 12.24
N ASP A 127 3.16 4.76 13.26
CA ASP A 127 4.53 5.26 13.36
C ASP A 127 5.38 4.18 14.05
N LEU A 128 6.56 3.91 13.49
CA LEU A 128 7.60 3.10 14.09
C LEU A 128 8.92 3.85 13.92
N ALA A 129 9.40 4.43 15.01
CA ALA A 129 10.65 5.17 15.03
C ALA A 129 11.66 4.43 15.89
N VAL A 130 12.71 3.90 15.28
CA VAL A 130 13.81 3.21 15.98
C VAL A 130 15.13 3.94 15.74
N GLU A 131 15.95 4.06 16.78
CA GLU A 131 17.25 4.74 16.68
C GLU A 131 18.30 3.87 15.95
N THR A 132 18.21 2.56 16.12
CA THR A 132 19.03 1.55 15.46
C THR A 132 18.12 0.48 14.90
N GLU A 133 18.51 -0.08 13.75
CA GLU A 133 17.82 -1.23 13.15
C GLU A 133 17.69 -2.38 14.17
N LEU A 134 16.47 -2.86 14.33
CA LEU A 134 16.18 -4.00 15.20
C LEU A 134 16.60 -5.30 14.50
N THR A 135 17.11 -6.26 15.27
CA THR A 135 17.43 -7.58 14.72
C THR A 135 16.16 -8.34 14.32
N GLY A 136 16.28 -9.35 13.47
CA GLY A 136 15.14 -10.19 13.09
C GLY A 136 14.39 -10.77 14.30
N THR A 137 15.10 -11.30 15.28
CA THR A 137 14.50 -11.79 16.53
C THR A 137 13.80 -10.70 17.34
N GLN A 138 14.36 -9.47 17.38
CA GLN A 138 13.69 -8.34 18.03
C GLN A 138 12.41 -7.93 17.30
N ASN A 139 12.39 -7.99 15.96
CA ASN A 139 11.17 -7.78 15.18
C ASN A 139 10.14 -8.89 15.41
N ASP A 140 10.56 -10.16 15.52
CA ASP A 140 9.66 -11.29 15.84
C ASP A 140 8.96 -11.07 17.19
N GLU A 141 9.74 -10.69 18.20
CA GLU A 141 9.21 -10.38 19.53
C GLU A 141 8.32 -9.13 19.53
N LEU A 142 8.69 -8.10 18.77
CA LEU A 142 7.89 -6.89 18.64
C LEU A 142 6.53 -7.19 18.02
N VAL A 143 6.49 -7.98 16.94
CA VAL A 143 5.24 -8.44 16.32
C VAL A 143 4.41 -9.27 17.30
N ALA A 144 5.02 -10.19 18.06
CA ALA A 144 4.31 -10.97 19.07
C ALA A 144 3.64 -10.10 20.15
N ARG A 145 4.27 -8.98 20.52
CA ARG A 145 3.70 -8.03 21.48
C ARG A 145 2.60 -7.18 20.86
N ILE A 146 2.77 -6.70 19.63
CA ILE A 146 1.72 -5.97 18.91
C ILE A 146 0.49 -6.86 18.73
N LEU A 147 0.67 -8.15 18.43
CA LEU A 147 -0.38 -9.16 18.39
C LEU A 147 -1.17 -9.27 19.70
N THR A 148 -0.45 -9.31 20.82
CA THR A 148 -1.08 -9.35 22.15
C THR A 148 -1.93 -8.09 22.39
N ILE A 149 -1.39 -6.92 22.07
CA ILE A 149 -2.13 -5.64 22.18
C ILE A 149 -3.36 -5.65 21.26
N ALA A 150 -3.21 -6.13 20.03
CA ALA A 150 -4.30 -6.21 19.07
C ALA A 150 -5.46 -7.09 19.59
N HIS A 151 -5.14 -8.27 20.14
CA HIS A 151 -6.12 -9.14 20.77
C HIS A 151 -6.80 -8.47 21.97
N ASP A 152 -6.04 -7.84 22.87
CA ASP A 152 -6.56 -7.17 24.06
C ASP A 152 -7.46 -5.96 23.72
N MET A 153 -7.20 -5.32 22.58
CA MET A 153 -8.01 -4.22 22.03
C MET A 153 -9.21 -4.72 21.20
N GLY A 154 -9.37 -6.03 20.99
CA GLY A 154 -10.47 -6.60 20.22
C GLY A 154 -10.32 -6.45 18.70
N ALA A 155 -9.09 -6.19 18.21
CA ALA A 155 -8.82 -6.22 16.77
C ALA A 155 -8.87 -7.66 16.23
N THR A 156 -9.12 -7.80 14.94
CA THR A 156 -9.02 -9.05 14.18
C THR A 156 -7.89 -9.00 13.15
N GLN A 157 -7.38 -7.81 12.87
CA GLN A 157 -6.32 -7.55 11.89
C GLN A 157 -5.37 -6.44 12.37
N ILE A 158 -4.12 -6.52 11.93
CA ILE A 158 -3.13 -5.44 12.02
C ILE A 158 -2.93 -4.85 10.62
N SER A 159 -2.91 -3.51 10.54
CA SER A 159 -2.59 -2.78 9.31
C SER A 159 -1.36 -1.91 9.51
N VAL A 160 -0.46 -1.93 8.53
CA VAL A 160 0.78 -1.14 8.54
C VAL A 160 0.87 -0.39 7.21
N PRO A 161 0.46 0.88 7.15
CA PRO A 161 0.82 1.74 6.03
C PRO A 161 2.33 2.02 6.07
N LEU A 162 3.01 1.77 4.96
CA LEU A 162 4.45 1.98 4.79
C LEU A 162 4.72 2.82 3.57
N LEU A 163 5.56 3.83 3.74
CA LEU A 163 6.18 4.57 2.65
C LEU A 163 7.44 3.84 2.17
N PRO A 164 7.89 4.06 0.92
CA PRO A 164 9.08 3.37 0.37
C PRO A 164 10.34 3.50 1.23
N GLN A 165 10.51 4.62 1.93
CA GLN A 165 11.68 4.89 2.78
C GLN A 165 11.58 4.37 4.22
N ASP A 166 10.46 3.74 4.62
CA ASP A 166 10.21 3.31 6.00
C ASP A 166 10.94 1.99 6.33
N ALA A 167 12.27 2.03 6.35
CA ALA A 167 13.12 0.84 6.47
C ALA A 167 12.79 -0.03 7.70
N ALA A 168 12.54 0.59 8.86
CA ALA A 168 12.18 -0.13 10.07
C ALA A 168 10.81 -0.83 9.96
N GLY A 169 9.85 -0.18 9.30
CA GLY A 169 8.53 -0.75 9.06
C GLY A 169 8.59 -1.93 8.11
N HIS A 170 9.34 -1.81 7.00
CA HIS A 170 9.59 -2.91 6.06
C HIS A 170 10.26 -4.09 6.76
N ALA A 171 11.31 -3.85 7.56
CA ALA A 171 11.98 -4.90 8.33
C ALA A 171 11.06 -5.56 9.39
N LEU A 172 10.10 -4.83 9.95
CA LEU A 172 9.13 -5.35 10.92
C LEU A 172 8.12 -6.30 10.27
N VAL A 173 7.68 -6.02 9.04
CA VAL A 173 6.61 -6.79 8.38
C VAL A 173 7.16 -7.96 7.55
N ASP A 174 8.40 -7.87 7.09
CA ASP A 174 9.04 -8.87 6.22
C ASP A 174 9.04 -10.26 6.88
N ASP A 175 8.70 -11.29 6.12
CA ASP A 175 8.58 -12.69 6.54
C ASP A 175 7.70 -12.96 7.79
N ARG A 176 6.86 -12.01 8.22
CA ARG A 176 6.06 -12.12 9.46
C ARG A 176 4.56 -12.25 9.25
N GLY A 177 4.16 -12.68 8.05
CA GLY A 177 2.76 -12.98 7.71
C GLY A 177 1.93 -11.76 7.33
N PHE A 178 2.56 -10.62 7.05
CA PHE A 178 1.92 -9.47 6.44
C PHE A 178 1.83 -9.66 4.92
N THR A 179 0.71 -9.23 4.33
CA THR A 179 0.50 -9.21 2.88
C THR A 179 0.12 -7.82 2.41
N VAL A 180 0.54 -7.44 1.20
CA VAL A 180 0.19 -6.15 0.61
C VAL A 180 -1.28 -6.17 0.22
N ALA A 181 -2.09 -5.31 0.83
CA ALA A 181 -3.51 -5.17 0.55
C ALA A 181 -3.77 -4.15 -0.57
N SER A 182 -3.05 -3.03 -0.55
CA SER A 182 -3.15 -1.99 -1.57
C SER A 182 -1.87 -1.19 -1.70
N ILE A 183 -1.65 -0.63 -2.88
CA ILE A 183 -0.51 0.20 -3.24
C ILE A 183 -1.05 1.52 -3.80
N GLN A 184 -0.54 2.64 -3.31
CA GLN A 184 -0.76 3.96 -3.92
C GLN A 184 0.41 4.28 -4.84
N MET A 185 0.14 4.67 -6.07
CA MET A 185 1.18 4.98 -7.06
C MET A 185 0.99 6.37 -7.67
N VAL A 186 2.08 6.98 -8.11
CA VAL A 186 2.07 8.27 -8.81
C VAL A 186 3.00 8.27 -10.02
N LEU A 187 2.56 8.91 -11.09
CA LEU A 187 3.38 9.29 -12.24
C LEU A 187 3.51 10.81 -12.27
N GLU A 188 4.72 11.30 -12.04
CA GLU A 188 5.04 12.72 -11.94
C GLU A 188 6.53 12.96 -12.33
N PRO A 189 6.82 13.91 -13.24
CA PRO A 189 5.86 14.65 -14.07
C PRO A 189 5.19 13.75 -15.12
N LEU A 190 4.03 14.17 -15.64
CA LEU A 190 3.33 13.46 -16.72
C LEU A 190 4.16 13.43 -18.02
N PRO A 191 4.57 12.23 -18.51
CA PRO A 191 5.43 12.13 -19.69
C PRO A 191 4.64 12.39 -20.97
N SER A 192 5.22 13.14 -21.91
CA SER A 192 4.67 13.24 -23.27
C SER A 192 4.96 11.94 -24.02
N ARG A 193 3.92 11.20 -24.42
CA ARG A 193 4.05 9.95 -25.17
C ARG A 193 3.55 10.15 -26.59
N ASP A 194 4.42 9.92 -27.56
CA ASP A 194 4.05 9.84 -28.97
C ASP A 194 3.76 8.37 -29.32
N VAL A 195 2.53 7.94 -29.03
CA VAL A 195 2.08 6.56 -29.22
C VAL A 195 0.75 6.58 -29.96
N ALA A 196 0.72 5.99 -31.15
CA ALA A 196 -0.53 5.71 -31.85
C ALA A 196 -1.36 4.74 -30.99
N ALA A 197 -2.53 5.17 -30.55
CA ALA A 197 -3.43 4.37 -29.72
C ALA A 197 -4.61 3.90 -30.56
N HIS A 198 -4.96 2.62 -30.44
CA HIS A 198 -6.21 2.07 -30.94
C HIS A 198 -7.35 2.39 -29.99
N VAL A 199 -7.04 2.50 -28.69
CA VAL A 199 -8.00 2.91 -27.66
C VAL A 199 -8.17 4.42 -27.65
N GLU A 200 -9.39 4.84 -27.96
CA GLU A 200 -9.89 6.19 -27.78
C GLU A 200 -10.78 6.24 -26.54
N VAL A 201 -10.80 7.39 -25.85
CA VAL A 201 -11.72 7.63 -24.73
C VAL A 201 -12.64 8.77 -25.10
N LEU A 202 -13.94 8.56 -24.91
CA LEU A 202 -14.99 9.55 -25.15
C LEU A 202 -15.77 9.80 -23.87
N PRO A 203 -16.24 11.03 -23.59
CA PRO A 203 -17.07 11.30 -22.41
C PRO A 203 -18.24 10.31 -22.33
N MET A 204 -18.44 9.75 -21.13
CA MET A 204 -19.48 8.77 -20.89
C MET A 204 -20.86 9.41 -21.07
N THR A 205 -21.75 8.71 -21.77
CA THR A 205 -23.10 9.22 -22.03
C THR A 205 -24.04 8.97 -20.84
N ALA A 206 -25.11 9.76 -20.75
CA ALA A 206 -26.16 9.59 -19.75
C ALA A 206 -26.81 8.20 -19.78
N GLU A 207 -26.90 7.59 -20.96
CA GLU A 207 -27.46 6.25 -21.14
C GLU A 207 -26.51 5.16 -20.62
N ARG A 208 -25.19 5.36 -20.72
CA ARG A 208 -24.18 4.37 -20.29
C ARG A 208 -23.91 4.41 -18.79
N PHE A 209 -24.07 5.57 -18.17
CA PHE A 209 -23.70 5.83 -16.78
C PHE A 209 -24.39 4.94 -15.73
N PRO A 210 -25.71 4.67 -15.79
CA PRO A 210 -26.34 3.78 -14.80
C PRO A 210 -25.70 2.39 -14.77
N ARG A 211 -25.33 1.85 -15.94
CA ARG A 211 -24.63 0.56 -16.03
C ARG A 211 -23.20 0.64 -15.49
N PHE A 212 -22.53 1.78 -15.65
CA PHE A 212 -21.19 1.98 -15.10
C PHE A 212 -21.26 2.00 -13.57
N VAL A 213 -22.17 2.79 -13.01
CA VAL A 213 -22.34 2.91 -11.55
C VAL A 213 -22.56 1.56 -10.90
N THR A 214 -23.53 0.77 -11.39
CA THR A 214 -23.80 -0.56 -10.83
C THR A 214 -22.57 -1.48 -10.93
N ALA A 215 -21.88 -1.50 -12.07
CA ALA A 215 -20.72 -2.36 -12.26
C ALA A 215 -19.52 -1.95 -11.40
N SER A 216 -19.25 -0.64 -11.30
CA SER A 216 -18.15 -0.08 -10.52
C SER A 216 -18.36 -0.32 -9.01
N GLU A 217 -19.57 -0.08 -8.51
CA GLU A 217 -19.93 -0.32 -7.11
C GLU A 217 -19.83 -1.80 -6.73
N GLU A 218 -20.37 -2.71 -7.56
CA GLU A 218 -20.27 -4.15 -7.36
C GLU A 218 -18.82 -4.66 -7.45
N GLY A 219 -18.06 -4.20 -8.44
CA GLY A 219 -16.67 -4.58 -8.65
C GLY A 219 -15.77 -4.13 -7.50
N PHE A 220 -15.90 -2.87 -7.08
CA PHE A 220 -15.11 -2.34 -5.98
C PHE A 220 -15.42 -3.03 -4.65
N ALA A 221 -16.70 -3.35 -4.37
CA ALA A 221 -17.06 -4.14 -3.19
C ALA A 221 -16.39 -5.54 -3.22
N GLN A 222 -16.35 -6.21 -4.37
CA GLN A 222 -15.67 -7.50 -4.52
C GLN A 222 -14.17 -7.37 -4.27
N ASP A 223 -13.53 -6.32 -4.79
CA ASP A 223 -12.10 -6.10 -4.59
C ASP A 223 -11.76 -5.75 -3.14
N LEU A 224 -12.61 -4.98 -2.45
CA LEU A 224 -12.47 -4.71 -1.01
C LEU A 224 -12.48 -6.00 -0.18
N VAL A 225 -13.38 -6.94 -0.49
CA VAL A 225 -13.39 -8.27 0.14
C VAL A 225 -12.13 -9.05 -0.22
N ALA A 226 -11.75 -9.10 -1.50
CA ALA A 226 -10.57 -9.84 -1.96
C ALA A 226 -9.26 -9.31 -1.37
N SER A 227 -9.20 -8.02 -1.04
CA SER A 227 -8.07 -7.40 -0.34
C SER A 227 -7.93 -7.81 1.12
N GLY A 228 -8.96 -8.47 1.69
CA GLY A 228 -9.04 -8.82 3.11
C GLY A 228 -9.37 -7.63 4.02
N ARG A 229 -9.61 -6.43 3.47
CA ARG A 229 -9.81 -5.21 4.28
C ARG A 229 -11.18 -5.13 4.95
N PHE A 230 -12.19 -5.80 4.40
CA PHE A 230 -13.60 -5.66 4.75
C PHE A 230 -14.33 -7.01 4.71
N SER A 231 -15.35 -7.16 5.55
CA SER A 231 -16.35 -8.21 5.38
C SER A 231 -17.20 -7.95 4.14
N PRO A 232 -17.94 -8.94 3.57
CA PRO A 232 -18.81 -8.69 2.43
C PRO A 232 -19.88 -7.61 2.66
N GLU A 233 -20.44 -7.54 3.86
CA GLU A 233 -21.44 -6.52 4.23
C GLU A 233 -20.80 -5.14 4.33
N ASP A 234 -19.68 -5.03 5.05
CA ASP A 234 -18.97 -3.76 5.20
C ASP A 234 -18.39 -3.27 3.87
N ALA A 235 -17.96 -4.18 2.99
CA ALA A 235 -17.44 -3.84 1.67
C ALA A 235 -18.52 -3.25 0.76
N ALA A 236 -19.75 -3.78 0.80
CA ALA A 236 -20.87 -3.24 0.04
C ALA A 236 -21.27 -1.84 0.57
N ALA A 237 -21.34 -1.69 1.90
CA ALA A 237 -21.62 -0.39 2.52
C ALA A 237 -20.54 0.65 2.22
N GLU A 238 -19.27 0.24 2.29
CA GLU A 238 -18.13 1.12 2.01
C GLU A 238 -18.04 1.51 0.54
N SER A 239 -18.26 0.56 -0.39
CA SER A 239 -18.30 0.84 -1.82
C SER A 239 -19.40 1.85 -2.16
N HIS A 240 -20.60 1.64 -1.62
CA HIS A 240 -21.72 2.56 -1.78
C HIS A 240 -21.40 3.96 -1.24
N ARG A 241 -20.84 4.03 -0.02
CA ARG A 241 -20.47 5.29 0.64
C ARG A 241 -19.47 6.08 -0.21
N GLN A 242 -18.41 5.43 -0.69
CA GLN A 242 -17.39 6.09 -1.52
C GLN A 242 -17.94 6.53 -2.87
N LEU A 243 -18.79 5.72 -3.52
CA LEU A 243 -19.42 6.10 -4.77
C LEU A 243 -20.28 7.37 -4.61
N VAL A 244 -21.09 7.44 -3.54
CA VAL A 244 -21.95 8.61 -3.26
C VAL A 244 -21.11 9.85 -2.93
N GLU A 245 -20.00 9.67 -2.21
CA GLU A 245 -19.06 10.75 -1.88
C GLU A 245 -18.34 11.28 -3.13
N GLU A 246 -17.98 10.38 -4.04
CA GLU A 246 -17.26 10.69 -5.27
C GLU A 246 -18.17 11.21 -6.39
N LEU A 247 -19.46 10.87 -6.40
CA LEU A 247 -20.44 11.26 -7.43
C LEU A 247 -21.74 11.85 -6.84
N PRO A 248 -21.70 12.87 -5.97
CA PRO A 248 -22.90 13.46 -5.37
C PRO A 248 -23.91 14.00 -6.39
N ASP A 249 -23.44 14.45 -7.56
CA ASP A 249 -24.27 14.95 -8.67
C ASP A 249 -24.23 13.99 -9.90
N GLY A 250 -23.83 12.74 -9.70
CA GLY A 250 -23.67 11.76 -10.76
C GLY A 250 -22.66 12.20 -11.83
N LEU A 251 -23.00 12.02 -13.11
CA LEU A 251 -22.22 12.49 -14.27
C LEU A 251 -21.87 13.98 -14.24
N ALA A 252 -22.66 14.81 -13.55
CA ALA A 252 -22.45 16.25 -13.48
C ALA A 252 -21.52 16.67 -12.34
N THR A 253 -21.00 15.71 -11.55
CA THR A 253 -20.14 16.00 -10.40
C THR A 253 -18.88 16.74 -10.85
N PRO A 254 -18.62 17.97 -10.34
CA PRO A 254 -17.43 18.73 -10.70
C PRO A 254 -16.14 17.98 -10.39
N GLY A 255 -15.21 17.99 -11.35
CA GLY A 255 -13.93 17.30 -11.21
C GLY A 255 -14.00 15.78 -11.38
N GLN A 256 -15.14 15.21 -11.77
CA GLN A 256 -15.27 13.79 -12.07
C GLN A 256 -15.42 13.59 -13.56
N GLU A 257 -14.43 12.95 -14.17
CA GLU A 257 -14.32 12.80 -15.61
C GLU A 257 -14.46 11.31 -15.95
N LEU A 258 -15.65 10.95 -16.43
CA LEU A 258 -16.01 9.59 -16.76
C LEU A 258 -15.99 9.38 -18.27
N PHE A 259 -15.30 8.33 -18.71
CA PHE A 259 -15.11 8.02 -20.12
C PHE A 259 -15.51 6.59 -20.44
N THR A 260 -16.00 6.40 -21.66
CA THR A 260 -16.09 5.09 -22.31
C THR A 260 -14.89 4.93 -23.23
N ALA A 261 -14.19 3.80 -23.11
CA ALA A 261 -13.06 3.45 -23.96
C ALA A 261 -13.55 2.66 -25.17
N THR A 262 -13.11 3.04 -26.37
CA THR A 262 -13.52 2.40 -27.63
C THR A 262 -12.34 2.06 -28.52
N VAL A 263 -12.46 0.97 -29.29
CA VAL A 263 -11.57 0.62 -30.40
C VAL A 263 -12.44 0.41 -31.64
N ASP A 264 -12.16 1.15 -32.71
CA ASP A 264 -12.96 1.12 -33.95
C ASP A 264 -14.48 1.30 -33.71
N GLY A 265 -14.85 2.13 -32.72
CA GLY A 265 -16.23 2.39 -32.33
C GLY A 265 -16.89 1.32 -31.44
N VAL A 266 -16.17 0.26 -31.07
CA VAL A 266 -16.65 -0.78 -30.15
C VAL A 266 -16.18 -0.45 -28.73
N GLU A 267 -17.10 -0.44 -27.75
CA GLU A 267 -16.76 -0.28 -26.34
C GLU A 267 -15.85 -1.43 -25.87
N VAL A 268 -14.69 -1.09 -25.32
CA VAL A 268 -13.70 -2.04 -24.78
C VAL A 268 -13.45 -1.86 -23.29
N GLY A 269 -13.98 -0.81 -22.67
CA GLY A 269 -13.69 -0.50 -21.27
C GLY A 269 -14.22 0.84 -20.81
N ILE A 270 -13.82 1.22 -19.60
CA ILE A 270 -14.14 2.51 -18.96
C ILE A 270 -12.89 3.12 -18.33
N LEU A 271 -12.92 4.43 -18.14
CA LEU A 271 -11.94 5.17 -17.38
C LEU A 271 -12.67 6.23 -16.55
N TRP A 272 -12.35 6.32 -15.27
CA TRP A 272 -12.84 7.36 -14.39
C TRP A 272 -11.66 8.08 -13.73
N LEU A 273 -11.55 9.37 -14.00
CA LEU A 273 -10.58 10.27 -13.38
C LEU A 273 -11.27 11.22 -12.41
N GLY A 274 -10.73 11.32 -11.20
CA GLY A 274 -11.02 12.40 -10.27
C GLY A 274 -9.94 13.47 -10.38
N MET A 275 -10.32 14.69 -10.76
CA MET A 275 -9.44 15.85 -10.76
C MET A 275 -9.39 16.43 -9.34
N ARG A 276 -8.17 16.62 -8.84
CA ARG A 276 -7.82 17.09 -7.50
C ARG A 276 -6.75 18.16 -7.60
N GLU A 277 -6.43 18.77 -6.46
CA GLU A 277 -5.26 19.63 -6.31
C GLU A 277 -4.20 18.92 -5.46
N ARG A 278 -2.93 19.16 -5.81
CA ARG A 278 -1.76 18.71 -5.06
C ARG A 278 -0.74 19.84 -5.00
N ASP A 279 -0.59 20.47 -3.84
CA ASP A 279 0.23 21.66 -3.57
C ASP A 279 -0.09 22.82 -4.52
N GLY A 280 -1.39 23.05 -4.75
CA GLY A 280 -1.90 24.08 -5.67
C GLY A 280 -1.76 23.75 -7.17
N HIS A 281 -1.28 22.55 -7.51
CA HIS A 281 -1.19 22.07 -8.90
C HIS A 281 -2.29 21.05 -9.19
N ALA A 282 -2.84 21.05 -10.41
CA ALA A 282 -3.82 20.05 -10.79
C ALA A 282 -3.21 18.64 -10.82
N HIS A 283 -3.94 17.70 -10.24
CA HIS A 283 -3.58 16.30 -10.10
C HIS A 283 -4.76 15.43 -10.56
N ALA A 284 -4.54 14.53 -11.50
CA ALA A 284 -5.55 13.53 -11.85
C ALA A 284 -5.41 12.31 -10.95
N PHE A 285 -6.50 11.67 -10.59
CA PHE A 285 -6.49 10.42 -9.84
C PHE A 285 -7.36 9.39 -10.55
N VAL A 286 -6.81 8.23 -10.91
CA VAL A 286 -7.59 7.14 -11.49
C VAL A 286 -8.42 6.49 -10.38
N LEU A 287 -9.73 6.70 -10.43
CA LEU A 287 -10.70 6.13 -9.48
C LEU A 287 -11.16 4.74 -9.93
N ASP A 288 -11.37 4.57 -11.23
CA ASP A 288 -11.72 3.28 -11.83
C ASP A 288 -11.14 3.17 -13.24
N ILE A 289 -10.68 1.98 -13.59
CA ILE A 289 -10.19 1.64 -14.91
C ILE A 289 -10.44 0.16 -15.18
N GLU A 290 -11.20 -0.12 -16.24
CA GLU A 290 -11.51 -1.49 -16.61
C GLU A 290 -11.40 -1.70 -18.11
N VAL A 291 -10.79 -2.81 -18.51
CA VAL A 291 -10.95 -3.39 -19.85
C VAL A 291 -11.94 -4.54 -19.75
N ALA A 292 -12.99 -4.49 -20.56
CA ALA A 292 -14.05 -5.50 -20.64
C ALA A 292 -13.43 -6.91 -20.77
N ALA A 293 -14.00 -7.89 -20.05
CA ALA A 293 -13.39 -9.21 -19.88
C ALA A 293 -13.03 -9.93 -21.19
N ASP A 294 -13.86 -9.78 -22.23
CA ASP A 294 -13.68 -10.33 -23.58
C ASP A 294 -12.68 -9.53 -24.46
N GLN A 295 -12.26 -8.36 -23.99
CA GLN A 295 -11.28 -7.47 -24.64
C GLN A 295 -9.90 -7.47 -23.97
N ARG A 296 -9.73 -8.21 -22.86
CA ARG A 296 -8.46 -8.31 -22.13
C ARG A 296 -7.36 -9.01 -22.96
N ARG A 297 -6.11 -8.83 -22.53
CA ARG A 297 -4.88 -9.41 -23.15
C ARG A 297 -4.58 -8.96 -24.59
N LYS A 298 -5.21 -7.88 -25.05
CA LYS A 298 -4.95 -7.24 -26.36
C LYS A 298 -4.04 -6.01 -26.28
N GLY A 299 -3.53 -5.67 -25.10
CA GLY A 299 -2.73 -4.46 -24.85
C GLY A 299 -3.54 -3.23 -24.43
N TYR A 300 -4.88 -3.30 -24.45
CA TYR A 300 -5.76 -2.15 -24.18
C TYR A 300 -5.60 -1.54 -22.78
N GLY A 301 -5.20 -2.29 -21.76
CA GLY A 301 -4.94 -1.70 -20.44
C GLY A 301 -3.80 -0.68 -20.47
N ARG A 302 -2.75 -0.95 -21.25
CA ARG A 302 -1.65 0.00 -21.45
C ARG A 302 -2.10 1.23 -22.24
N GLU A 303 -2.82 1.01 -23.33
CA GLU A 303 -3.31 2.11 -24.18
C GLU A 303 -4.33 2.99 -23.44
N LEU A 304 -5.16 2.40 -22.58
CA LEU A 304 -6.12 3.12 -21.75
C LEU A 304 -5.43 3.98 -20.69
N MET A 305 -4.33 3.51 -20.08
CA MET A 305 -3.49 4.36 -19.21
C MET A 305 -2.82 5.50 -19.99
N HIS A 306 -2.39 5.26 -21.23
CA HIS A 306 -1.90 6.35 -22.08
C HIS A 306 -3.00 7.36 -22.41
N ALA A 307 -4.25 6.92 -22.60
CA ALA A 307 -5.40 7.80 -22.76
C ALA A 307 -5.66 8.62 -21.48
N ALA A 308 -5.60 7.99 -20.31
CA ALA A 308 -5.71 8.67 -19.01
C ALA A 308 -4.66 9.77 -18.85
N GLU A 309 -3.40 9.50 -19.18
CA GLU A 309 -2.32 10.51 -19.12
C GLU A 309 -2.54 11.68 -20.11
N ARG A 310 -3.13 11.42 -21.28
CA ARG A 310 -3.48 12.48 -22.24
C ARG A 310 -4.64 13.33 -21.73
N GLU A 311 -5.70 12.72 -21.22
CA GLU A 311 -6.84 13.45 -20.67
C GLU A 311 -6.47 14.24 -19.42
N ALA A 312 -5.68 13.66 -18.50
CA ALA A 312 -5.14 14.36 -17.34
C ALA A 312 -4.39 15.64 -17.76
N ARG A 313 -3.50 15.55 -18.75
CA ARG A 313 -2.78 16.71 -19.30
C ARG A 313 -3.72 17.70 -19.98
N ARG A 314 -4.71 17.23 -20.75
CA ARG A 314 -5.72 18.11 -21.40
C ARG A 314 -6.50 18.91 -20.36
N LEU A 315 -6.76 18.30 -19.20
CA LEU A 315 -7.42 18.90 -18.04
C LEU A 315 -6.48 19.73 -17.15
N GLY A 316 -5.22 19.89 -17.56
CA GLY A 316 -4.24 20.76 -16.90
C GLY A 316 -3.46 20.11 -15.76
N ALA A 317 -3.62 18.81 -15.51
CA ALA A 317 -2.84 18.12 -14.48
C ALA A 317 -1.39 17.90 -14.93
N ASP A 318 -0.47 18.00 -13.97
CA ASP A 318 0.96 17.76 -14.15
C ASP A 318 1.39 16.38 -13.63
N SER A 319 0.52 15.71 -12.87
CA SER A 319 0.71 14.40 -12.28
C SER A 319 -0.57 13.57 -12.30
N ILE A 320 -0.43 12.25 -12.25
CA ILE A 320 -1.55 11.32 -12.14
C ILE A 320 -1.27 10.25 -11.08
N GLY A 321 -2.22 10.03 -10.18
CA GLY A 321 -2.17 9.03 -9.12
C GLY A 321 -3.16 7.90 -9.35
N LEU A 322 -2.97 6.78 -8.65
CA LEU A 322 -3.93 5.67 -8.59
C LEU A 322 -3.76 4.86 -7.31
N HIS A 323 -4.79 4.10 -6.98
CA HIS A 323 -4.71 2.94 -6.08
C HIS A 323 -4.82 1.64 -6.88
N VAL A 324 -4.08 0.63 -6.44
CA VAL A 324 -4.19 -0.73 -6.97
C VAL A 324 -4.16 -1.73 -5.83
N PHE A 325 -5.02 -2.73 -5.88
CA PHE A 325 -5.02 -3.80 -4.89
C PHE A 325 -3.79 -4.69 -5.04
N GLY A 326 -3.21 -5.11 -3.91
CA GLY A 326 -1.95 -5.86 -3.89
C GLY A 326 -2.04 -7.24 -4.57
N PHE A 327 -3.24 -7.83 -4.64
CA PHE A 327 -3.46 -9.08 -5.38
C PHE A 327 -3.39 -8.90 -6.91
N ASN A 328 -3.49 -7.67 -7.44
CA ASN A 328 -3.52 -7.41 -8.87
C ASN A 328 -2.10 -7.20 -9.43
N ALA A 329 -1.26 -8.23 -9.32
CA ALA A 329 0.14 -8.18 -9.74
C ALA A 329 0.32 -7.73 -11.20
N ALA A 330 -0.60 -8.15 -12.10
CA ALA A 330 -0.54 -7.77 -13.51
C ALA A 330 -0.75 -6.26 -13.73
N ALA A 331 -1.62 -5.61 -12.95
CA ALA A 331 -1.82 -4.17 -13.02
C ALA A 331 -0.64 -3.43 -12.38
N VAL A 332 -0.11 -3.91 -11.25
CA VAL A 332 1.11 -3.35 -10.62
C VAL A 332 2.27 -3.34 -11.61
N GLU A 333 2.58 -4.48 -12.23
CA GLU A 333 3.64 -4.59 -13.24
C GLU A 333 3.40 -3.66 -14.45
N LEU A 334 2.13 -3.52 -14.88
CA LEU A 334 1.77 -2.60 -15.95
C LEU A 334 2.08 -1.16 -15.56
N TYR A 335 1.63 -0.70 -14.39
CA TYR A 335 1.84 0.67 -13.92
C TYR A 335 3.33 0.98 -13.72
N GLU A 336 4.09 0.06 -13.12
CA GLU A 336 5.54 0.20 -12.97
C GLU A 336 6.24 0.30 -14.34
N SER A 337 5.86 -0.53 -15.31
CA SER A 337 6.39 -0.44 -16.68
C SER A 337 6.04 0.86 -17.41
N LEU A 338 5.03 1.58 -16.92
CA LEU A 338 4.63 2.90 -17.40
C LEU A 338 5.37 4.03 -16.67
N GLY A 339 6.13 3.74 -15.62
CA GLY A 339 6.88 4.72 -14.84
C GLY A 339 6.16 5.23 -13.59
N TYR A 340 5.02 4.64 -13.23
CA TYR A 340 4.38 4.92 -11.94
C TYR A 340 5.27 4.39 -10.82
N ARG A 341 5.49 5.20 -9.80
CA ARG A 341 6.26 4.85 -8.62
C ARG A 341 5.32 4.62 -7.46
N ARG A 342 5.61 3.60 -6.63
CA ARG A 342 4.90 3.37 -5.36
C ARG A 342 5.19 4.53 -4.40
N THR A 343 4.16 5.00 -3.71
CA THR A 343 4.23 6.12 -2.76
C THR A 343 3.79 5.73 -1.35
N GLU A 344 2.96 4.70 -1.25
CA GLU A 344 2.58 4.00 -0.02
C GLU A 344 2.14 2.57 -0.37
N GLU A 345 2.42 1.64 0.54
CA GLU A 345 1.81 0.31 0.57
C GLU A 345 1.06 0.14 1.89
N THR A 346 -0.14 -0.41 1.85
CA THR A 346 -0.84 -0.86 3.06
C THR A 346 -0.66 -2.36 3.19
N LEU A 347 0.02 -2.80 4.25
CA LEU A 347 0.13 -4.21 4.58
C LEU A 347 -0.90 -4.61 5.63
N LEU A 348 -1.36 -5.85 5.56
CA LEU A 348 -2.31 -6.45 6.48
C LEU A 348 -1.82 -7.78 7.01
N ARG A 349 -2.20 -8.08 8.25
CA ARG A 349 -2.00 -9.40 8.85
C ARG A 349 -3.19 -9.72 9.74
N GLU A 350 -3.79 -10.89 9.52
CA GLU A 350 -4.79 -11.47 10.44
C GLU A 350 -4.13 -11.85 11.77
N LEU A 351 -4.88 -11.77 12.88
CA LEU A 351 -4.35 -12.14 14.19
C LEU A 351 -4.12 -13.65 14.37
#